data_AF-A0A7W7LZX4-F1
#
_entry.id   AF-A0A7W7LZX4-F1
#
_cell.length_a   1.000
_cell.length_b   1.000
_cell.length_c   1.000
_cell.angle_alpha   90.00
_cell.angle_beta   90.00
_cell.angle_gamma   90.00
#
_symmetry.space_group_name_H-M   'P 1'
#
loop_
_entity.id
_entity.type
_entity.pdbx_description
1 polymer ?
#
loop_
_entity_poly.entity_id
_entity_poly.type
_entity_poly.pdbx_seq_one_letter_code
_entity_poly.pdbx_strand_id
1 'polypeptide(L)'
;MDKLGEAVERVCERLDPAFLRVNLEILGNADPFPHAHGWPRSGWEPADLVGGPVWLCPRERWSDEHHALGPQHDVLREAIGDELDLPAS
;
A
#
# COMPACT_ATOMS: atom_id res chain seq x y z
N MET A 1 -6.28 14.10 -1.59
CA MET A 1 -6.22 12.67 -1.93
C MET A 1 -4.93 12.28 -2.66
N ASP A 2 -4.07 13.26 -2.97
CA ASP A 2 -2.88 13.06 -3.80
C ASP A 2 -1.65 12.71 -2.95
N LYS A 3 -1.33 13.56 -1.98
CA LYS A 3 -0.11 13.51 -1.16
C LYS A 3 0.20 12.16 -0.50
N LEU A 4 -0.81 11.45 0.01
CA LEU A 4 -0.58 10.13 0.62
C LEU A 4 -0.24 9.07 -0.42
N GLY A 5 -0.91 9.09 -1.58
CA GLY A 5 -0.61 8.17 -2.69
C GLY A 5 0.80 8.39 -3.20
N GLU A 6 1.17 9.65 -3.46
CA GLU A 6 2.52 10.03 -3.88
C GLU A 6 3.59 9.66 -2.84
N ALA A 7 3.32 9.89 -1.55
CA ALA A 7 4.27 9.55 -0.51
C ALA A 7 4.53 8.05 -0.44
N VAL A 8 3.48 7.24 -0.52
CA VAL A 8 3.60 5.78 -0.59
C VAL A 8 4.37 5.37 -1.85
N GLU A 9 4.04 5.94 -3.00
CA GLU A 9 4.71 5.64 -4.28
C GLU A 9 6.22 5.92 -4.21
N ARG A 10 6.63 7.13 -3.82
CA ARG A 10 8.04 7.54 -3.74
C ARG A 10 8.84 6.73 -2.74
N VAL A 11 8.24 6.39 -1.59
CA VAL A 11 8.89 5.57 -0.57
C VAL A 11 9.04 4.15 -1.06
N CYS A 12 8.00 3.56 -1.66
CA CYS A 12 8.07 2.21 -2.21
C CYS A 12 9.07 2.10 -3.36
N GLU A 13 9.10 3.07 -4.29
CA GLU A 13 10.09 3.14 -5.37
C GLU A 13 11.54 3.18 -4.82
N ARG A 14 11.76 3.88 -3.72
CA ARG A 14 13.07 3.96 -3.06
C ARG A 14 13.47 2.69 -2.31
N LEU A 15 12.51 1.99 -1.70
CA LEU A 15 12.77 0.86 -0.80
C LEU A 15 12.68 -0.52 -1.47
N ASP A 16 11.90 -0.66 -2.54
CA ASP A 16 11.73 -1.91 -3.28
C ASP A 16 12.07 -1.70 -4.77
N PRO A 17 13.23 -2.21 -5.25
CA PRO A 17 13.60 -2.12 -6.67
C PRO A 17 12.62 -2.81 -7.63
N ALA A 18 11.75 -3.69 -7.12
CA ALA A 18 10.72 -4.34 -7.91
C ALA A 18 9.37 -3.60 -7.86
N PHE A 19 9.27 -2.47 -7.17
CA PHE A 19 8.06 -1.66 -7.13
C PHE A 19 7.61 -1.25 -8.54
N LEU A 20 6.29 -1.26 -8.78
CA LEU A 20 5.68 -0.98 -10.07
C LEU A 20 4.75 0.24 -10.04
N ARG A 21 3.85 0.32 -9.06
CA ARG A 21 2.81 1.38 -8.95
C ARG A 21 2.06 1.29 -7.62
N VAL A 22 1.28 2.31 -7.29
CA VAL A 22 0.25 2.25 -6.25
C VAL A 22 -1.14 2.16 -6.87
N ASN A 23 -1.95 1.21 -6.42
CA ASN A 23 -3.39 1.18 -6.66
C ASN A 23 -4.11 1.97 -5.56
N LEU A 24 -4.92 2.98 -5.93
CA LEU A 24 -5.80 3.70 -5.01
C LEU A 24 -7.25 3.29 -5.25
N GLU A 25 -7.93 2.81 -4.21
CA GLU A 25 -9.26 2.20 -4.34
C GLU A 25 -10.21 2.74 -3.29
N ILE A 26 -11.37 3.24 -3.73
CA ILE A 26 -12.47 3.64 -2.86
C ILE A 26 -13.55 2.56 -2.98
N LEU A 27 -13.72 1.79 -1.92
CA LEU A 27 -14.75 0.75 -1.82
C LEU A 27 -15.81 1.17 -0.80
N GLY A 28 -16.17 0.31 0.15
CA GLY A 28 -17.16 0.63 1.20
C GLY A 28 -18.21 -0.45 1.46
N ASN A 29 -18.07 -1.65 0.89
CA ASN A 29 -19.01 -2.75 1.14
C ASN A 29 -18.88 -3.34 2.56
N ALA A 30 -17.68 -3.29 3.15
CA ALA A 30 -17.40 -3.88 4.45
C ALA A 30 -17.68 -2.90 5.61
N ASP A 31 -17.23 -1.65 5.47
CA ASP A 31 -17.28 -0.65 6.55
C ASP A 31 -18.08 0.59 6.13
N PRO A 32 -19.07 1.03 6.94
CA PRO A 32 -19.96 2.13 6.60
C PRO A 32 -19.37 3.51 6.92
N PHE A 33 -18.10 3.74 6.57
CA PHE A 33 -17.46 5.06 6.64
C PHE A 33 -16.56 5.30 5.43
N PRO A 34 -16.38 6.54 4.95
CA PRO A 34 -15.49 6.82 3.83
C PRO A 34 -14.04 6.44 4.14
N HIS A 35 -13.48 5.57 3.32
CA HIS A 35 -12.09 5.18 3.37
C HIS A 35 -11.58 4.85 1.96
N ALA A 36 -10.26 4.89 1.81
CA ALA A 36 -9.58 4.45 0.60
C ALA A 36 -8.47 3.47 0.99
N HIS A 37 -8.20 2.52 0.10
CA HIS A 37 -7.07 1.62 0.20
C HIS A 37 -5.96 2.13 -0.73
N GLY A 38 -4.73 2.21 -0.20
CA GLY A 38 -3.52 2.39 -1.00
C GLY A 38 -2.74 1.09 -1.00
N TRP A 39 -2.54 0.51 -2.19
CA TRP A 39 -1.94 -0.81 -2.33
C TRP A 39 -0.74 -0.77 -3.30
N PRO A 40 0.49 -0.76 -2.77
CA PRO A 40 1.71 -0.87 -3.57
C PRO A 40 1.74 -2.21 -4.33
N ARG A 41 2.14 -2.14 -5.59
CA ARG A 41 2.34 -3.31 -6.46
C ARG A 41 3.81 -3.50 -6.74
N SER A 42 4.25 -4.75 -6.74
CA SER A 42 5.64 -5.10 -7.04
C SER A 42 5.74 -6.27 -8.02
N GLY A 43 6.82 -6.31 -8.80
CA GLY A 43 7.04 -7.29 -9.86
C GLY A 43 7.26 -8.73 -9.37
N TRP A 44 7.45 -8.93 -8.07
CA TRP A 44 7.49 -10.25 -7.44
C TRP A 44 6.11 -10.82 -7.13
N GLU A 45 5.03 -10.04 -7.26
CA GLU A 45 3.67 -10.56 -7.12
C GLU A 45 3.34 -11.57 -8.24
N PRO A 46 2.51 -12.60 -7.96
CA PRO A 46 1.99 -13.49 -8.98
C PRO A 46 1.31 -12.72 -10.12
N ALA A 47 1.55 -13.13 -11.37
CA ALA A 47 1.11 -12.40 -12.55
C ALA A 47 -0.43 -12.24 -12.65
N ASP A 48 -1.18 -13.20 -12.11
CA ASP A 48 -2.64 -13.20 -12.00
C ASP A 48 -3.15 -12.23 -10.94
N LEU A 49 -2.32 -11.90 -9.94
CA LEU A 49 -2.65 -10.90 -8.93
C LEU A 49 -2.18 -9.51 -9.33
N VAL A 50 -0.95 -9.35 -9.83
CA VAL A 50 -0.27 -8.05 -10.01
C VAL A 50 -1.04 -7.07 -10.91
N GLY A 51 -1.72 -7.57 -11.94
CA GLY A 51 -2.56 -6.76 -12.84
C GLY A 51 -4.00 -6.60 -12.34
N GLY A 52 -4.35 -7.36 -11.31
CA GLY A 52 -5.70 -7.53 -10.84
C GLY A 52 -6.04 -6.71 -9.59
N PRO A 53 -7.32 -6.71 -9.25
CA PRO A 53 -7.83 -6.12 -8.03
C PRO A 53 -7.28 -6.76 -6.72
N VAL A 54 -6.93 -5.99 -5.68
CA VAL A 54 -6.52 -6.47 -4.33
C VAL A 54 -7.46 -7.51 -3.69
N TRP A 55 -8.74 -7.55 -4.05
CA TRP A 55 -9.76 -8.43 -3.49
C TRP A 55 -9.67 -9.85 -4.07
N LEU A 56 -8.75 -10.06 -5.02
CA LEU A 56 -8.25 -11.39 -5.42
C LEU A 56 -7.14 -11.92 -4.50
N CYS A 57 -6.54 -11.08 -3.65
CA CYS A 57 -5.58 -11.54 -2.65
C CYS A 57 -6.29 -12.55 -1.72
N PRO A 58 -5.74 -13.77 -1.51
CA PRO A 58 -6.37 -14.82 -0.72
C PRO A 58 -6.82 -14.32 0.65
N ARG A 59 -8.04 -14.68 1.05
CA ARG A 59 -8.67 -14.14 2.26
C ARG A 59 -7.86 -14.42 3.53
N GLU A 60 -7.19 -15.56 3.56
CA GLU A 60 -6.35 -16.00 4.69
C GLU A 60 -5.21 -15.01 4.96
N ARG A 61 -4.65 -14.38 3.91
CA ARG A 61 -3.56 -13.41 4.05
C ARG A 61 -3.99 -12.14 4.78
N TRP A 62 -5.26 -11.76 4.68
CA TRP A 62 -5.79 -10.57 5.35
C TRP A 62 -5.90 -10.72 6.87
N SER A 63 -5.99 -11.97 7.36
CA SER A 63 -6.12 -12.29 8.78
C SER A 63 -4.88 -12.94 9.39
N ASP A 64 -3.85 -13.19 8.58
CA ASP A 64 -2.62 -13.83 9.01
C ASP A 64 -1.81 -12.85 9.89
N GLU A 65 -1.57 -13.23 11.15
CA GLU A 65 -0.83 -12.44 12.13
C GLU A 65 0.60 -12.12 11.68
N HIS A 66 1.19 -12.92 10.79
CA HIS A 66 2.51 -12.63 10.23
C HIS A 66 2.53 -11.31 9.44
N HIS A 67 1.41 -10.96 8.81
CA HIS A 67 1.25 -9.72 8.04
C HIS A 67 0.61 -8.59 8.86
N ALA A 68 0.27 -8.83 10.13
CA ALA A 68 -0.28 -7.80 10.99
C ALA A 68 0.76 -6.68 11.23
N LEU A 69 0.27 -5.44 11.33
CA LEU A 69 1.12 -4.27 11.57
C LEU A 69 1.90 -4.45 12.89
N GLY A 70 3.21 -4.60 12.77
CA GLY A 70 4.16 -4.60 13.88
C GLY A 70 5.47 -3.85 13.55
N PRO A 71 6.47 -3.92 14.46
CA PRO A 71 7.74 -3.18 14.36
C PRO A 71 8.51 -3.40 13.06
N GLN A 72 8.29 -4.53 12.37
CA GLN A 72 8.88 -4.79 11.04
C GLN A 72 8.48 -3.75 9.98
N HIS A 73 7.42 -2.97 10.22
CA HIS A 73 6.94 -1.92 9.32
C HIS A 73 7.39 -0.51 9.73
N ASP A 74 8.12 -0.35 10.84
CA ASP A 74 8.45 0.98 11.37
C ASP A 74 9.27 1.82 10.37
N VAL A 75 10.23 1.20 9.69
CA VAL A 75 11.04 1.86 8.64
C VAL A 75 10.15 2.41 7.52
N LEU A 76 9.18 1.62 7.07
CA LEU A 76 8.25 2.05 6.02
C LEU A 76 7.34 3.17 6.53
N ARG A 77 6.85 3.05 7.76
CA ARG A 77 5.96 4.02 8.39
C ARG A 77 6.63 5.38 8.61
N GLU A 78 7.88 5.36 9.10
CA GLU A 78 8.70 6.56 9.27
C GLU A 78 8.97 7.23 7.93
N ALA A 79 9.43 6.48 6.93
CA ALA A 79 9.73 7.03 5.61
C ALA A 79 8.50 7.65 4.92
N ILE A 80 7.31 7.05 5.07
CA ILE A 80 6.05 7.64 4.57
C ILE A 80 5.70 8.90 5.37
N GLY A 81 5.88 8.89 6.69
CA GLY A 81 5.69 10.07 7.55
C GLY A 81 6.58 11.23 7.13
N ASP A 82 7.87 10.98 6.94
CA ASP A 82 8.84 12.00 6.51
C ASP A 82 8.46 12.60 5.15
N GLU A 83 8.08 11.77 4.19
CA GLU A 83 7.63 12.23 2.86
C GLU A 83 6.32 13.05 2.95
N LEU A 84 5.44 12.70 3.88
CA LEU A 84 4.21 13.46 4.16
C LEU A 84 4.47 14.80 4.86
N ASP A 85 5.58 14.95 5.59
CA ASP A 85 5.96 16.19 6.25
C ASP A 85 6.66 17.18 5.30
N LEU A 86 7.11 16.70 4.13
CA LEU A 86 7.64 17.59 3.09
C LEU A 86 6.57 18.58 2.61
N PRO A 87 6.95 19.84 2.35
CA PRO A 87 6.03 20.81 1.75
C PRO A 87 5.58 20.33 0.37
N ALA A 88 4.33 20.59 0.02
CA ALA A 88 3.83 20.34 -1.33
C ALA A 88 4.67 21.17 -2.32
N SER A 89 5.16 20.51 -3.38
CA SER A 89 5.90 21.14 -4.47
C SER A 89 4.97 21.94 -5.39
#